data_AF-A0A817C685-F1
#
_entry.id   AF-A0A817C685-F1
#
_cell.length_a   1.000
_cell.length_b   1.000
_cell.length_c   1.000
_cell.angle_alpha   90.00
_cell.angle_beta   90.00
_cell.angle_gamma   90.00
#
_symmetry.space_group_name_H-M   'P 1'
#
loop_
_entity.id
_entity.type
_entity.pdbx_description
1 polymer ?
#
loop_
_entity_poly.entity_id
_entity_poly.type
_entity_poly.pdbx_seq_one_letter_code
_entity_poly.pdbx_strand_id
1 'polypeptide(L)'
;MTNYVRNHSLSNDEIQRYSRQLILSEFGVHAQERLKNSSALIIGCGGLGSPAALYLASSGINRLGLVDHDHVDISNLHRQIIHRETTIGKTKVDSAQLTCSQINSSLIIDTYNQLLTHENIMNIVKQYDVILDCTDNVITRYLINDACVLCQKPLVSASVIRFEGQLTVWNYIEKNGPCYRCLYPQAPPAETVSTCSDVGVLGPVCGTLGSLQALEAIKILTKIGDVLANRMLLVDGLSMNFRTIKLRNRQSTCAVCGTNPSIIHQPAPPPYDQCNNDQPCRKSLLNKNERIKANDLAKSNVSSFIIDVRPEHELNIAQFENSFHLPMDRLLYNNNDEQLSNELRSNIEKNQQIVIVCRRGNDSQLAVRRLKELLSDIDNIDEKIKDLEGGFQAWHTDVDSTFPLY
;
A
#
# COMPACT_ATOMS: atom_id res chain seq x y z
N MET A 1 30.26 43.27 23.74
CA MET A 1 30.22 41.96 24.44
C MET A 1 28.79 41.45 24.37
N THR A 2 28.58 40.28 23.79
CA THR A 2 27.24 39.68 23.65
C THR A 2 26.77 39.15 25.01
N ASN A 3 25.82 39.86 25.62
CA ASN A 3 25.21 39.53 26.92
C ASN A 3 24.09 38.49 26.76
N TYR A 4 24.37 37.31 26.21
CA TYR A 4 23.37 36.23 26.20
C TYR A 4 24.00 34.86 26.44
N VAL A 5 23.24 33.98 27.08
CA VAL A 5 23.63 32.61 27.41
C VAL A 5 22.91 31.66 26.44
N ARG A 6 23.63 30.67 25.91
CA ARG A 6 23.08 29.61 25.05
C ARG A 6 23.24 28.27 25.75
N ASN A 7 22.12 27.63 26.11
CA ASN A 7 22.08 26.33 26.79
C ASN A 7 21.61 25.19 25.85
N HIS A 8 22.01 25.26 24.57
CA HIS A 8 21.67 24.27 23.54
C HIS A 8 22.75 24.27 22.43
N SER A 9 22.78 23.22 21.63
CA SER A 9 23.74 22.92 20.56
C SER A 9 23.33 23.44 19.17
N LEU A 10 22.13 24.01 19.02
CA LEU A 10 21.67 24.55 17.74
C LEU A 10 22.53 25.75 17.27
N SER A 11 22.87 25.75 15.97
CA SER A 11 23.52 26.86 15.27
C SER A 11 22.55 28.01 15.03
N ASN A 12 23.06 29.18 14.62
CA ASN A 12 22.20 30.32 14.28
C ASN A 12 21.30 30.00 13.07
N ASP A 13 21.83 29.31 12.06
CA ASP A 13 21.06 28.93 10.88
C ASP A 13 19.95 27.94 11.23
N GLU A 14 20.21 27.01 12.15
CA GLU A 14 19.19 26.08 12.66
C GLU A 14 18.13 26.82 13.49
N ILE A 15 18.52 27.76 14.36
CA ILE A 15 17.55 28.58 15.09
C ILE A 15 16.68 29.36 14.11
N GLN A 16 17.26 29.96 13.07
CA GLN A 16 16.52 30.73 12.08
C GLN A 16 15.55 29.84 11.29
N ARG A 17 16.04 28.70 10.77
CA ARG A 17 15.23 27.73 10.00
C ARG A 17 14.07 27.18 10.82
N TYR A 18 14.32 26.77 12.06
CA TYR A 18 13.34 26.13 12.93
C TYR A 18 12.63 27.11 13.86
N SER A 19 12.81 28.42 13.68
CA SER A 19 12.28 29.45 14.59
C SER A 19 10.79 29.29 14.91
N ARG A 20 9.98 28.87 13.94
CA ARG A 20 8.52 28.68 14.12
C ARG A 20 8.14 27.46 14.95
N GLN A 21 8.94 26.38 14.94
CA GLN A 21 8.72 25.24 15.84
C GLN A 21 9.40 25.44 17.20
N LEU A 22 10.49 26.21 17.26
CA LEU A 22 11.20 26.52 18.50
C LEU A 22 10.38 27.37 19.49
N ILE A 23 9.47 28.21 19.01
CA ILE A 23 8.63 29.05 19.88
C ILE A 23 7.45 28.31 20.49
N LEU A 24 7.17 27.07 20.07
CA LEU A 24 6.10 26.27 20.65
C LEU A 24 6.54 25.80 22.05
N SER A 25 5.73 26.10 23.07
CA SER A 25 6.03 25.79 24.47
C SER A 25 6.31 24.31 24.72
N GLU A 26 5.56 23.44 24.07
CA GLU A 26 5.64 21.98 24.21
C GLU A 26 6.81 21.37 23.41
N PHE A 27 7.37 22.12 22.46
CA PHE A 27 8.47 21.67 21.61
C PHE A 27 9.79 22.30 22.07
N GLY A 28 9.96 23.59 21.85
CA GLY A 28 11.14 24.34 22.30
C GLY A 28 12.47 23.86 21.69
N VAL A 29 13.55 24.47 22.18
CA VAL A 29 14.93 24.15 21.76
C VAL A 29 15.32 22.70 22.05
N HIS A 30 14.87 22.14 23.18
CA HIS A 30 15.25 20.80 23.59
C HIS A 30 14.59 19.70 22.74
N ALA A 31 13.33 19.86 22.31
CA ALA A 31 12.74 18.91 21.36
C ALA A 31 13.45 18.98 20.00
N GLN A 32 13.80 20.19 19.54
CA GLN A 32 14.56 20.34 18.30
C GLN A 32 15.93 19.66 18.37
N GLU A 33 16.65 19.81 19.49
CA GLU A 33 17.94 19.13 19.68
C GLU A 33 17.79 17.61 19.67
N ARG A 34 16.72 17.07 20.29
CA ARG A 34 16.44 15.64 20.22
C ARG A 34 16.17 15.20 18.80
N LEU A 35 15.34 15.93 18.06
CA LEU A 35 15.02 15.61 16.67
C LEU A 35 16.27 15.68 15.78
N LYS A 36 17.12 16.69 15.96
CA LYS A 36 18.43 16.85 15.31
C LYS A 36 19.41 15.72 15.66
N ASN A 37 19.21 14.98 16.75
CA ASN A 37 20.04 13.84 17.12
C ASN A 37 19.36 12.50 16.85
N SER A 38 18.22 12.51 16.15
CA SER A 38 17.40 11.33 15.88
C SER A 38 17.46 10.88 14.43
N SER A 39 17.01 9.65 14.20
CA SER A 39 16.94 9.01 12.90
C SER A 39 15.60 8.30 12.67
N ALA A 40 15.09 8.33 11.44
CA ALA A 40 13.87 7.63 11.06
C ALA A 40 14.07 6.82 9.78
N LEU A 41 13.45 5.64 9.73
CA LEU A 41 13.37 4.82 8.51
C LEU A 41 11.96 4.89 7.93
N ILE A 42 11.84 5.28 6.66
CA ILE A 42 10.59 5.25 5.92
C ILE A 42 10.62 4.08 4.95
N ILE A 43 9.68 3.16 5.12
CA ILE A 43 9.55 1.98 4.28
C ILE A 43 8.37 2.19 3.34
N GLY A 44 8.68 2.41 2.06
CA GLY A 44 7.75 2.85 1.01
C GLY A 44 7.82 4.36 0.81
N CYS A 45 8.28 4.80 -0.35
CA CYS A 45 8.34 6.21 -0.79
C CYS A 45 7.09 6.62 -1.60
N GLY A 46 5.98 5.89 -1.44
CA GLY A 46 4.72 6.12 -2.13
C GLY A 46 3.85 7.23 -1.52
N GLY A 47 2.52 7.03 -1.55
CA GLY A 47 1.55 8.08 -1.17
C GLY A 47 1.59 8.46 0.32
N LEU A 48 1.87 7.49 1.20
CA LEU A 48 2.08 7.72 2.63
C LEU A 48 3.50 8.22 2.93
N GLY A 49 4.50 7.60 2.30
CA GLY A 49 5.91 7.94 2.50
C GLY A 49 6.28 9.34 2.03
N SER A 50 5.63 9.82 0.97
CA SER A 50 5.84 11.17 0.41
C SER A 50 5.69 12.27 1.47
N PRO A 51 4.48 12.52 2.03
CA PRO A 51 4.32 13.54 3.07
C PRO A 51 5.15 13.22 4.33
N ALA A 52 5.30 11.94 4.71
CA ALA A 52 6.06 11.58 5.89
C ALA A 52 7.53 12.02 5.78
N ALA A 53 8.18 11.73 4.65
CA ALA A 53 9.56 12.13 4.36
C ALA A 53 9.71 13.65 4.27
N LEU A 54 8.79 14.32 3.58
CA LEU A 54 8.78 15.78 3.42
C LEU A 54 8.69 16.51 4.77
N TYR A 55 7.77 16.08 5.66
CA TYR A 55 7.60 16.69 6.97
C TYR A 55 8.74 16.36 7.94
N LEU A 56 9.28 15.14 7.93
CA LEU A 56 10.45 14.81 8.75
C LEU A 56 11.69 15.58 8.30
N ALA A 57 11.92 15.69 6.98
CA ALA A 57 13.02 16.44 6.40
C ALA A 57 12.95 17.93 6.75
N SER A 58 11.79 18.56 6.57
CA SER A 58 11.58 19.98 6.87
C SER A 58 11.60 20.29 8.37
N SER A 59 11.20 19.35 9.23
CA SER A 59 11.22 19.53 10.69
C SER A 59 12.60 19.41 11.33
N GLY A 60 13.60 18.95 10.57
CA GLY A 60 15.00 18.93 11.02
C GLY A 60 15.42 17.67 11.78
N ILE A 61 14.92 16.50 11.37
CA ILE A 61 15.53 15.22 11.77
C ILE A 61 17.00 15.15 11.28
N ASN A 62 17.89 14.40 11.93
CA ASN A 62 19.28 14.31 11.43
C ASN A 62 19.39 13.43 10.19
N ARG A 63 18.83 12.22 10.32
CA ARG A 63 19.09 11.10 9.43
C ARG A 63 17.78 10.47 8.98
N LEU A 64 17.61 10.31 7.68
CA LEU A 64 16.43 9.72 7.07
C LEU A 64 16.84 8.54 6.19
N GLY A 65 16.37 7.35 6.53
CA GLY A 65 16.48 6.18 5.67
C GLY A 65 15.25 6.07 4.78
N LEU A 66 15.45 5.89 3.48
CA LEU A 66 14.40 5.74 2.48
C LEU A 66 14.52 4.36 1.84
N VAL A 67 13.49 3.52 2.00
CA VAL A 67 13.43 2.18 1.40
C VAL A 67 12.29 2.13 0.38
N ASP A 68 12.61 1.80 -0.85
CA ASP A 68 11.66 1.50 -1.90
C ASP A 68 12.40 0.74 -3.01
N HIS A 69 11.69 -0.05 -3.79
CA HIS A 69 12.26 -0.83 -4.91
C HIS A 69 11.67 -0.41 -6.26
N ASP A 70 10.62 0.41 -6.25
CA ASP A 70 9.90 0.81 -7.45
C ASP A 70 10.56 2.02 -8.12
N HIS A 71 10.08 2.28 -9.34
CA HIS A 71 10.37 3.49 -10.07
C HIS A 71 9.19 4.47 -10.00
N VAL A 72 9.46 5.75 -10.26
CA VAL A 72 8.44 6.78 -10.37
C VAL A 72 7.63 6.55 -11.64
N ASP A 73 6.30 6.54 -11.49
CA ASP A 73 5.35 6.33 -12.59
C ASP A 73 4.31 7.46 -12.63
N ILE A 74 3.86 7.82 -13.84
CA ILE A 74 2.88 8.89 -14.07
C ILE A 74 1.56 8.63 -13.32
N SER A 75 1.09 7.38 -13.30
CA SER A 75 -0.14 6.95 -12.61
C SER A 75 -0.08 7.15 -11.10
N ASN A 76 1.11 7.38 -10.55
CA ASN A 76 1.37 7.52 -9.14
C ASN A 76 1.50 8.98 -8.68
N LEU A 77 1.75 9.93 -9.59
CA LEU A 77 2.04 11.32 -9.23
C LEU A 77 0.88 12.05 -8.56
N HIS A 78 -0.37 11.64 -8.82
CA HIS A 78 -1.57 12.25 -8.18
C HIS A 78 -1.58 12.09 -6.64
N ARG A 79 -0.81 11.15 -6.08
CA ARG A 79 -0.72 10.89 -4.63
C ARG A 79 0.70 10.88 -4.08
N GLN A 80 1.73 10.74 -4.92
CA GLN A 80 3.14 10.67 -4.51
C GLN A 80 3.84 12.03 -4.69
N ILE A 81 3.43 13.00 -3.87
CA ILE A 81 3.82 14.41 -4.01
C ILE A 81 5.31 14.71 -3.80
N ILE A 82 6.11 13.72 -3.40
CA ILE A 82 7.58 13.87 -3.30
C ILE A 82 8.26 13.75 -4.67
N HIS A 83 7.60 13.12 -5.66
CA HIS A 83 8.11 12.91 -7.01
C HIS A 83 7.65 13.99 -7.98
N ARG A 84 8.25 14.04 -9.17
CA ARG A 84 7.95 15.03 -10.22
C ARG A 84 7.82 14.31 -11.56
N GLU A 85 7.15 14.94 -12.52
CA GLU A 85 7.14 14.42 -13.90
C GLU A 85 8.56 14.28 -14.47
N THR A 86 9.47 15.18 -14.08
CA THR A 86 10.88 15.14 -14.47
C THR A 86 11.68 13.98 -13.87
N THR A 87 11.10 13.22 -12.92
CA THR A 87 11.73 12.06 -12.30
C THR A 87 11.07 10.74 -12.65
N ILE A 88 10.10 10.73 -13.57
CA ILE A 88 9.50 9.48 -14.12
C ILE A 88 10.61 8.55 -14.62
N GLY A 89 10.51 7.26 -14.27
CA GLY A 89 11.49 6.24 -14.61
C GLY A 89 12.74 6.20 -13.72
N LYS A 90 12.96 7.18 -12.83
CA LYS A 90 13.99 7.07 -11.78
C LYS A 90 13.49 6.20 -10.63
N THR A 91 14.40 5.63 -9.85
CA THR A 91 14.04 4.93 -8.61
C THR A 91 13.33 5.91 -7.68
N LYS A 92 12.32 5.42 -6.94
CA LYS A 92 11.59 6.28 -6.00
C LYS A 92 12.50 6.82 -4.91
N VAL A 93 13.45 6.02 -4.40
CA VAL A 93 14.38 6.46 -3.36
C VAL A 93 15.30 7.59 -3.83
N ASP A 94 15.81 7.56 -5.06
CA ASP A 94 16.66 8.63 -5.59
C ASP A 94 15.85 9.91 -5.84
N SER A 95 14.63 9.77 -6.39
CA SER A 95 13.74 10.91 -6.57
C SER A 95 13.35 11.54 -5.23
N ALA A 96 13.10 10.73 -4.20
CA ALA A 96 12.73 11.19 -2.87
C ALA A 96 13.91 11.87 -2.16
N GLN A 97 15.11 11.28 -2.24
CA GLN A 97 16.34 11.86 -1.71
C GLN A 97 16.59 13.25 -2.30
N LEU A 98 16.50 13.41 -3.62
CA LEU A 98 16.68 14.69 -4.29
C LEU A 98 15.73 15.76 -3.72
N THR A 99 14.44 15.45 -3.61
CA THR A 99 13.44 16.39 -3.09
C THR A 99 13.70 16.73 -1.63
N CYS A 100 14.00 15.75 -0.77
CA CYS A 100 14.31 15.99 0.63
C CYS A 100 15.58 16.84 0.82
N SER A 101 16.64 16.60 0.05
CA SER A 101 17.87 17.41 0.08
C SER A 101 17.65 18.86 -0.37
N GLN A 102 16.71 19.10 -1.31
CA GLN A 102 16.32 20.45 -1.73
C GLN A 102 15.56 21.20 -0.63
N ILE A 103 14.79 20.49 0.21
CA ILE A 103 14.07 21.08 1.35
C ILE A 103 15.04 21.40 2.49
N ASN A 104 15.91 20.45 2.80
CA ASN A 104 16.87 20.59 3.89
C ASN A 104 18.18 19.86 3.56
N SER A 105 19.18 20.63 3.15
CA SER A 105 20.48 20.12 2.75
C SER A 105 21.37 19.67 3.92
N SER A 106 20.94 19.87 5.16
CA SER A 106 21.69 19.43 6.35
C SER A 106 21.44 17.97 6.74
N LEU A 107 20.45 17.32 6.11
CA LEU A 107 20.06 15.94 6.40
C LEU A 107 21.07 14.94 5.87
N ILE A 108 21.29 13.87 6.63
CA ILE A 108 21.91 12.64 6.14
C ILE A 108 20.80 11.75 5.59
N ILE A 109 20.84 11.42 4.30
CA ILE A 109 19.80 10.60 3.66
C ILE A 109 20.43 9.32 3.11
N ASP A 110 20.05 8.18 3.68
CA ASP A 110 20.40 6.85 3.17
C ASP A 110 19.30 6.34 2.24
N THR A 111 19.66 5.85 1.07
CA THR A 111 18.72 5.22 0.13
C THR A 111 18.95 3.71 0.06
N TYR A 112 17.87 2.96 0.09
CA TYR A 112 17.85 1.51 -0.06
C TYR A 112 16.94 1.16 -1.24
N ASN A 113 17.50 1.15 -2.45
CA ASN A 113 16.81 0.73 -3.66
C ASN A 113 16.71 -0.80 -3.73
N GLN A 114 15.92 -1.41 -2.85
CA GLN A 114 15.78 -2.85 -2.75
C GLN A 114 14.48 -3.25 -2.07
N LEU A 115 13.96 -4.42 -2.44
CA LEU A 115 12.83 -5.03 -1.74
C LEU A 115 13.28 -5.46 -0.33
N LEU A 116 12.45 -5.19 0.67
CA LEU A 116 12.70 -5.73 2.02
C LEU A 116 12.40 -7.21 2.07
N THR A 117 13.35 -7.96 2.62
CA THR A 117 13.27 -9.41 2.81
C THR A 117 13.66 -9.76 4.23
N HIS A 118 13.38 -11.00 4.63
CA HIS A 118 13.84 -11.56 5.90
C HIS A 118 15.37 -11.50 6.08
N GLU A 119 16.13 -11.49 4.97
CA GLU A 119 17.60 -11.45 4.98
C GLU A 119 18.16 -10.04 5.27
N ASN A 120 17.53 -8.99 4.74
CA ASN A 120 18.07 -7.63 4.82
C ASN A 120 17.44 -6.75 5.91
N ILE A 121 16.17 -7.00 6.29
CA ILE A 121 15.39 -6.04 7.07
C ILE A 121 15.98 -5.75 8.45
N MET A 122 16.52 -6.78 9.11
CA MET A 122 17.11 -6.64 10.45
C MET A 122 18.31 -5.71 10.44
N ASN A 123 19.12 -5.77 9.39
CA ASN A 123 20.31 -4.95 9.26
C ASN A 123 19.98 -3.47 9.01
N ILE A 124 18.84 -3.20 8.37
CA ILE A 124 18.38 -1.84 8.08
C ILE A 124 17.67 -1.27 9.31
N VAL A 125 16.65 -1.95 9.83
CA VAL A 125 15.79 -1.48 10.93
C VAL A 125 16.59 -1.13 12.20
N LYS A 126 17.62 -1.91 12.55
CA LYS A 126 18.41 -1.68 13.78
C LYS A 126 19.13 -0.32 13.80
N GLN A 127 19.36 0.30 12.64
CA GLN A 127 20.13 1.53 12.49
C GLN A 127 19.34 2.81 12.78
N TYR A 128 18.02 2.72 12.94
CA TYR A 128 17.12 3.87 13.07
C TYR A 128 16.38 3.87 14.40
N ASP A 129 15.97 5.03 14.88
CA ASP A 129 15.32 5.19 16.19
C ASP A 129 13.81 4.92 16.11
N VAL A 130 13.17 5.31 15.00
CA VAL A 130 11.76 5.06 14.72
C VAL A 130 11.56 4.56 13.30
N ILE A 131 10.63 3.62 13.11
CA ILE A 131 10.31 3.03 11.81
C ILE A 131 8.91 3.47 11.39
N LEU A 132 8.75 3.88 10.14
CA LEU A 132 7.48 4.23 9.53
C LEU A 132 7.15 3.19 8.46
N ASP A 133 6.07 2.43 8.68
CA ASP A 133 5.48 1.57 7.66
C ASP A 133 4.55 2.43 6.79
N CYS A 134 5.03 2.73 5.59
CA CYS A 134 4.32 3.47 4.56
C CYS A 134 3.97 2.57 3.36
N THR A 135 3.91 1.25 3.60
CA THR A 135 3.63 0.23 2.58
C THR A 135 2.13 -0.04 2.46
N ASP A 136 1.71 -0.42 1.26
CA ASP A 136 0.37 -0.92 0.97
C ASP A 136 0.29 -2.46 0.92
N ASN A 137 1.38 -3.14 1.30
CA ASN A 137 1.47 -4.60 1.27
C ASN A 137 1.32 -5.21 2.68
N VAL A 138 0.29 -6.05 2.84
CA VAL A 138 -0.01 -6.70 4.12
C VAL A 138 1.11 -7.63 4.58
N ILE A 139 1.73 -8.40 3.69
CA ILE A 139 2.83 -9.31 4.02
C ILE A 139 4.06 -8.53 4.47
N THR A 140 4.41 -7.44 3.77
CA THR A 140 5.50 -6.55 4.17
C THR A 140 5.24 -5.94 5.55
N ARG A 141 4.00 -5.61 5.90
CA ARG A 141 3.65 -5.11 7.23
C ARG A 141 3.96 -6.11 8.35
N TYR A 142 3.73 -7.41 8.13
CA TYR A 142 4.14 -8.46 9.09
C TYR A 142 5.66 -8.52 9.24
N LEU A 143 6.39 -8.48 8.12
CA LEU A 143 7.85 -8.49 8.10
C LEU A 143 8.42 -7.29 8.89
N ILE A 144 7.91 -6.08 8.64
CA ILE A 144 8.29 -4.84 9.34
C ILE A 144 7.96 -4.94 10.83
N ASN A 145 6.75 -5.39 11.17
CA ASN A 145 6.34 -5.56 12.56
C ASN A 145 7.31 -6.46 13.34
N ASP A 146 7.60 -7.64 12.78
CA ASP A 146 8.44 -8.61 13.46
C ASP A 146 9.86 -8.05 13.62
N ALA A 147 10.38 -7.34 12.61
CA ALA A 147 11.69 -6.69 12.69
C ALA A 147 11.74 -5.62 13.76
N CYS A 148 10.70 -4.79 13.86
CA CYS A 148 10.60 -3.76 14.89
C CYS A 148 10.53 -4.36 16.28
N VAL A 149 9.78 -5.45 16.49
CA VAL A 149 9.73 -6.14 17.79
C VAL A 149 11.10 -6.70 18.15
N LEU A 150 11.74 -7.44 17.25
CA LEU A 150 13.04 -8.07 17.48
C LEU A 150 14.17 -7.04 17.69
N CYS A 151 14.10 -5.88 17.02
CA CYS A 151 15.06 -4.78 17.18
C CYS A 151 14.66 -3.77 18.28
N GLN A 152 13.55 -4.00 19.00
CA GLN A 152 13.02 -3.09 20.02
C GLN A 152 12.77 -1.66 19.51
N LYS A 153 12.28 -1.52 18.28
CA LYS A 153 11.97 -0.24 17.65
C LYS A 153 10.48 0.07 17.70
N PRO A 154 10.08 1.32 18.00
CA PRO A 154 8.70 1.76 17.81
C PRO A 154 8.38 1.83 16.31
N LEU A 155 7.15 1.43 15.97
CA LEU A 155 6.67 1.36 14.58
C LEU A 155 5.43 2.23 14.42
N VAL A 156 5.52 3.26 13.59
CA VAL A 156 4.39 4.08 13.18
C VAL A 156 3.83 3.53 11.87
N SER A 157 2.68 2.88 11.91
CA SER A 157 2.10 2.22 10.73
C SER A 157 0.78 2.88 10.36
N ALA A 158 0.65 3.20 9.08
CA ALA A 158 -0.61 3.65 8.50
C ALA A 158 -0.99 2.78 7.30
N SER A 159 -2.27 2.79 6.97
CA SER A 159 -2.78 2.22 5.72
C SER A 159 -3.96 3.01 5.23
N VAL A 160 -4.12 3.09 3.91
CA VAL A 160 -5.21 3.82 3.26
C VAL A 160 -5.79 2.94 2.17
N ILE A 161 -7.12 2.93 2.05
CA ILE A 161 -7.83 2.26 0.95
C ILE A 161 -9.05 3.11 0.59
N ARG A 162 -9.26 3.38 -0.70
CA ARG A 162 -10.32 4.28 -1.18
C ARG A 162 -10.24 5.66 -0.51
N PHE A 163 -11.18 5.96 0.39
CA PHE A 163 -11.32 7.20 1.15
C PHE A 163 -11.04 7.02 2.64
N GLU A 164 -10.69 5.81 3.07
CA GLU A 164 -10.52 5.44 4.48
C GLU A 164 -9.05 5.23 4.81
N GLY A 165 -8.68 5.56 6.05
CA GLY A 165 -7.33 5.34 6.56
C GLY A 165 -7.31 4.94 8.02
N GLN A 166 -6.22 4.28 8.42
CA GLN A 166 -5.93 3.98 9.81
C GLN A 166 -4.48 4.32 10.15
N LEU A 167 -4.24 4.72 11.40
CA LEU A 167 -2.91 5.02 11.94
C LEU A 167 -2.79 4.56 13.40
N THR A 168 -1.66 3.96 13.75
CA THR A 168 -1.35 3.57 15.12
C THR A 168 0.16 3.48 15.33
N VAL A 169 0.59 3.56 16.60
CA VAL A 169 1.97 3.29 17.00
C VAL A 169 2.05 1.91 17.64
N TRP A 170 2.70 0.98 16.95
CA TRP A 170 2.98 -0.37 17.41
C TRP A 170 4.29 -0.45 18.19
N ASN A 171 4.40 -1.46 19.05
CA ASN A 171 5.62 -1.81 19.78
C ASN A 171 6.24 -0.63 20.57
N TYR A 172 5.41 0.28 21.07
CA TYR A 172 5.87 1.35 21.94
C TYR A 172 6.07 0.83 23.37
N ILE A 173 7.31 0.45 23.68
CA ILE A 173 7.68 -0.28 24.91
C ILE A 173 7.32 0.51 26.18
N GLU A 174 7.51 1.83 26.18
CA GLU A 174 7.23 2.70 27.32
C GLU A 174 5.75 2.64 27.78
N LYS A 175 4.83 2.22 26.91
CA LYS A 175 3.39 2.05 27.23
C LYS A 175 2.90 0.61 27.17
N ASN A 176 3.81 -0.37 27.20
CA ASN A 176 3.49 -1.79 27.01
C ASN A 176 2.63 -2.04 25.76
N GLY A 177 2.96 -1.34 24.66
CA GLY A 177 2.16 -1.33 23.44
C GLY A 177 2.08 -2.70 22.75
N PRO A 178 0.92 -3.08 22.15
CA PRO A 178 0.83 -4.26 21.31
C PRO A 178 1.73 -4.14 20.09
N CYS A 179 2.11 -5.28 19.52
CA CYS A 179 2.62 -5.33 18.15
C CYS A 179 1.46 -5.62 17.18
N TYR A 180 1.68 -5.52 15.87
CA TYR A 180 0.68 -5.82 14.86
C TYR A 180 0.08 -7.23 15.02
N ARG A 181 0.93 -8.24 15.32
CA ARG A 181 0.50 -9.62 15.58
C ARG A 181 -0.35 -9.80 16.84
N CYS A 182 -0.34 -8.86 17.79
CA CYS A 182 -1.26 -8.91 18.92
C CYS A 182 -2.71 -8.69 18.49
N LEU A 183 -2.92 -7.94 17.40
CA LEU A 183 -4.25 -7.68 16.83
C LEU A 183 -4.57 -8.65 15.70
N TYR A 184 -3.58 -8.95 14.84
CA TYR A 184 -3.72 -9.84 13.68
C TYR A 184 -2.70 -10.98 13.79
N PRO A 185 -3.01 -12.09 14.47
CA PRO A 185 -2.00 -13.09 14.85
C PRO A 185 -1.29 -13.77 13.68
N GLN A 186 -2.01 -14.04 12.60
CA GLN A 186 -1.51 -14.76 11.44
C GLN A 186 -1.67 -13.93 10.17
N ALA A 187 -0.66 -13.97 9.31
CA ALA A 187 -0.74 -13.35 8.00
C ALA A 187 -1.82 -14.07 7.17
N PRO A 188 -2.67 -13.31 6.44
CA PRO A 188 -3.58 -13.92 5.49
C PRO A 188 -2.79 -14.60 4.36
N PRO A 189 -3.34 -15.63 3.69
CA PRO A 189 -2.73 -16.19 2.49
C PRO A 189 -2.53 -15.10 1.43
N ALA A 190 -1.36 -15.06 0.77
CA ALA A 190 -1.03 -14.03 -0.22
C ALA A 190 -2.10 -13.89 -1.33
N GLU A 191 -2.75 -15.00 -1.69
CA GLU A 191 -3.81 -15.09 -2.71
C GLU A 191 -5.07 -14.27 -2.37
N THR A 192 -5.28 -13.94 -1.08
CA THR A 192 -6.49 -13.27 -0.58
C THR A 192 -6.32 -11.78 -0.32
N VAL A 193 -5.12 -11.23 -0.57
CA VAL A 193 -4.79 -9.83 -0.26
C VAL A 193 -5.02 -8.95 -1.49
N SER A 194 -5.82 -7.90 -1.34
CA SER A 194 -5.98 -6.85 -2.36
C SER A 194 -5.04 -5.68 -2.08
N THR A 195 -4.52 -5.03 -3.12
CA THR A 195 -3.65 -3.85 -3.02
C THR A 195 -4.40 -2.54 -3.28
N CYS A 196 -3.81 -1.41 -2.89
CA CYS A 196 -4.34 -0.08 -3.22
C CYS A 196 -4.48 0.13 -4.73
N SER A 197 -3.59 -0.47 -5.52
CA SER A 197 -3.64 -0.44 -6.97
C SER A 197 -4.87 -1.17 -7.53
N ASP A 198 -5.42 -2.14 -6.80
CA ASP A 198 -6.60 -2.90 -7.25
C ASP A 198 -7.91 -2.19 -6.94
N VAL A 199 -7.98 -1.40 -5.88
CA VAL A 199 -9.23 -0.81 -5.37
C VAL A 199 -9.31 0.71 -5.54
N GLY A 200 -8.18 1.36 -5.84
CA GLY A 200 -8.06 2.81 -5.94
C GLY A 200 -7.86 3.50 -4.59
N VAL A 201 -7.31 4.72 -4.64
CA VAL A 201 -7.02 5.52 -3.45
C VAL A 201 -7.00 7.03 -3.75
N LEU A 202 -7.56 7.83 -2.85
CA LEU A 202 -7.57 9.29 -2.98
C LEU A 202 -6.30 9.93 -2.38
N GLY A 203 -5.57 10.70 -3.18
CA GLY A 203 -4.29 11.33 -2.82
C GLY A 203 -4.31 12.13 -1.51
N PRO A 204 -5.26 13.07 -1.30
CA PRO A 204 -5.42 13.79 -0.04
C PRO A 204 -5.55 12.92 1.22
N VAL A 205 -6.12 11.72 1.13
CA VAL A 205 -6.22 10.80 2.28
C VAL A 205 -4.83 10.23 2.60
N CYS A 206 -4.08 9.80 1.59
CA CYS A 206 -2.67 9.43 1.75
C CYS A 206 -1.83 10.57 2.34
N GLY A 207 -2.01 11.79 1.80
CA GLY A 207 -1.37 13.01 2.29
C GLY A 207 -1.61 13.23 3.79
N THR A 208 -2.87 13.15 4.20
CA THR A 208 -3.29 13.33 5.59
C THR A 208 -2.66 12.28 6.51
N LEU A 209 -2.78 11.00 6.18
CA LEU A 209 -2.29 9.91 7.04
C LEU A 209 -0.76 9.90 7.11
N GLY A 210 -0.05 10.16 6.02
CA GLY A 210 1.41 10.24 6.04
C GLY A 210 1.95 11.48 6.77
N SER A 211 1.25 12.62 6.73
CA SER A 211 1.54 13.76 7.62
C SER A 211 1.37 13.39 9.09
N LEU A 212 0.30 12.65 9.43
CA LEU A 212 0.08 12.17 10.79
C LEU A 212 1.15 11.14 11.22
N GLN A 213 1.67 10.32 10.29
CA GLN A 213 2.81 9.43 10.59
C GLN A 213 4.06 10.22 10.98
N ALA A 214 4.40 11.28 10.23
CA ALA A 214 5.52 12.16 10.60
C ALA A 214 5.30 12.80 11.97
N LEU A 215 4.07 13.23 12.28
CA LEU A 215 3.75 13.81 13.58
C LEU A 215 3.94 12.81 14.73
N GLU A 216 3.47 11.56 14.59
CA GLU A 216 3.70 10.51 15.58
C GLU A 216 5.19 10.20 15.75
N ALA A 217 5.95 10.13 14.65
CA ALA A 217 7.39 9.92 14.69
C ALA A 217 8.11 11.07 15.45
N ILE A 218 7.76 12.32 15.18
CA ILE A 218 8.30 13.48 15.90
C ILE A 218 7.96 13.39 17.40
N LYS A 219 6.72 13.05 17.76
CA LYS A 219 6.34 12.88 19.17
C LYS A 219 7.16 11.81 19.88
N ILE A 220 7.37 10.66 19.22
CA ILE A 220 8.21 9.57 19.72
C ILE A 220 9.65 10.05 19.97
N LEU A 221 10.28 10.66 18.97
CA LEU A 221 11.69 11.07 19.00
C LEU A 221 11.96 12.19 20.00
N THR A 222 11.02 13.13 20.12
CA THR A 222 11.17 14.29 21.01
C THR A 222 10.64 14.02 22.42
N LYS A 223 9.85 12.97 22.60
CA LYS A 223 9.12 12.59 23.83
C LYS A 223 8.12 13.66 24.27
N ILE A 224 7.40 14.24 23.33
CA ILE A 224 6.36 15.24 23.60
C ILE A 224 4.97 14.65 23.37
N GLY A 225 3.99 15.20 24.10
CA GLY A 225 2.58 14.84 23.95
C GLY A 225 2.30 13.36 24.22
N ASP A 226 1.21 12.88 23.64
CA ASP A 226 0.74 11.51 23.79
C ASP A 226 0.66 10.81 22.43
N VAL A 227 1.40 9.72 22.26
CA VAL A 227 1.46 8.94 21.02
C VAL A 227 0.22 8.05 20.85
N LEU A 228 -0.04 7.59 19.63
CA LEU A 228 -1.11 6.63 19.30
C LEU A 228 -0.74 5.19 19.69
N ALA A 229 -0.04 4.99 20.79
CA ALA A 229 0.17 3.65 21.34
C ALA A 229 -1.11 3.18 22.07
N ASN A 230 -1.45 1.89 21.97
CA ASN A 230 -2.66 1.27 22.55
C ASN A 230 -3.99 1.78 22.00
N ARG A 231 -3.98 2.55 20.91
CA ARG A 231 -5.17 3.10 20.27
C ARG A 231 -4.92 3.29 18.77
N MET A 232 -5.97 3.21 17.98
CA MET A 232 -5.91 3.36 16.53
C MET A 232 -6.81 4.50 16.12
N LEU A 233 -6.26 5.41 15.33
CA LEU A 233 -7.03 6.43 14.64
C LEU A 233 -7.61 5.82 13.36
N LEU A 234 -8.92 5.97 13.18
CA LEU A 234 -9.66 5.68 11.97
C LEU A 234 -10.09 7.01 11.35
N VAL A 235 -9.90 7.13 10.05
CA VAL A 235 -10.25 8.31 9.26
C VAL A 235 -11.16 7.88 8.13
N ASP A 236 -12.35 8.47 8.06
CA ASP A 236 -13.25 8.38 6.91
C ASP A 236 -13.24 9.74 6.20
N GLY A 237 -12.65 9.78 5.01
CA GLY A 237 -12.52 10.99 4.20
C GLY A 237 -13.82 11.43 3.52
N LEU A 238 -14.85 10.59 3.41
CA LEU A 238 -16.14 10.98 2.83
C LEU A 238 -17.00 11.72 3.85
N SER A 239 -17.10 11.18 5.07
CA SER A 239 -17.84 11.82 6.16
C SER A 239 -17.01 12.81 6.98
N MET A 240 -15.71 12.90 6.71
CA MET A 240 -14.72 13.66 7.49
C MET A 240 -14.73 13.27 8.98
N ASN A 241 -14.94 11.98 9.27
CA ASN A 241 -15.00 11.46 10.63
C ASN A 241 -13.63 10.94 11.06
N PHE A 242 -13.15 11.42 12.21
CA PHE A 242 -11.94 10.97 12.87
C PHE A 242 -12.33 10.28 14.18
N ARG A 243 -12.16 8.96 14.22
CA ARG A 243 -12.51 8.14 15.38
C ARG A 243 -11.30 7.45 15.94
N THR A 244 -11.04 7.60 17.23
CA THR A 244 -10.03 6.82 17.93
C THR A 244 -10.67 5.63 18.64
N ILE A 245 -10.15 4.43 18.40
CA ILE A 245 -10.57 3.21 19.10
C ILE A 245 -9.43 2.69 19.97
N LYS A 246 -9.78 2.12 21.12
CA LYS A 246 -8.80 1.46 21.99
C LYS A 246 -8.43 0.10 21.41
N LEU A 247 -7.12 -0.20 21.36
CA LEU A 247 -6.63 -1.50 20.94
C LEU A 247 -6.54 -2.46 22.12
N ARG A 248 -6.49 -3.75 21.81
CA ARG A 248 -6.11 -4.77 22.79
C ARG A 248 -4.66 -4.52 23.23
N ASN A 249 -4.37 -4.84 24.48
CA ASN A 249 -3.01 -4.75 25.02
C ASN A 249 -2.09 -5.77 24.35
N ARG A 250 -0.78 -5.66 24.62
CA ARG A 250 0.20 -6.70 24.30
C ARG A 250 -0.28 -8.06 24.82
N GLN A 251 -0.26 -9.08 23.97
CA GLN A 251 -0.73 -10.43 24.30
C GLN A 251 0.43 -11.30 24.79
N SER A 252 0.27 -11.97 25.93
CA SER A 252 1.29 -12.90 26.47
C SER A 252 1.55 -14.10 25.55
N THR A 253 0.55 -14.48 24.75
CA THR A 253 0.61 -15.58 23.78
C THR A 253 1.04 -15.13 22.38
N CYS A 254 1.42 -13.86 22.19
CA CYS A 254 1.82 -13.37 20.87
C CYS A 254 3.08 -14.09 20.37
N ALA A 255 3.05 -14.55 19.12
CA ALA A 255 4.13 -15.30 18.48
C ALA A 255 5.48 -14.57 18.46
N VAL A 256 5.50 -13.23 18.51
CA VAL A 256 6.74 -12.43 18.41
C VAL A 256 7.05 -11.59 19.66
N CYS A 257 6.03 -11.09 20.38
CA CYS A 257 6.24 -10.22 21.55
C CYS A 257 5.67 -10.77 22.86
N GLY A 258 5.20 -12.03 22.85
CA GLY A 258 4.68 -12.73 24.02
C GLY A 258 5.78 -13.16 25.00
N THR A 259 5.38 -13.84 26.08
CA THR A 259 6.30 -14.31 27.12
C THR A 259 7.17 -15.48 26.68
N ASN A 260 6.71 -16.26 25.69
CA ASN A 260 7.46 -17.35 25.07
C ASN A 260 7.30 -17.26 23.54
N PRO A 261 8.02 -16.36 22.86
CA PRO A 261 7.84 -16.10 21.43
C PRO A 261 8.33 -17.27 20.59
N SER A 262 7.53 -17.69 19.61
CA SER A 262 7.92 -18.68 18.61
C SER A 262 8.74 -18.06 17.46
N ILE A 263 8.62 -16.75 17.26
CA ILE A 263 9.36 -15.97 16.28
C ILE A 263 10.48 -15.23 17.00
N ILE A 264 11.70 -15.79 16.95
CA ILE A 264 12.92 -15.22 17.54
C ILE A 264 13.90 -14.67 16.50
N HIS A 265 13.69 -15.03 15.24
CA HIS A 265 14.40 -14.52 14.06
C HIS A 265 13.38 -14.24 12.96
N GLN A 266 13.77 -13.48 11.94
CA GLN A 266 12.91 -13.28 10.78
C GLN A 266 12.63 -14.62 10.11
N PRO A 267 11.37 -15.06 10.06
CA PRO A 267 11.05 -16.31 9.39
C PRO A 267 11.30 -16.13 7.90
N ALA A 268 11.91 -17.15 7.28
CA ALA A 268 11.91 -17.23 5.83
C ALA A 268 10.44 -17.28 5.35
N PRO A 269 10.09 -16.59 4.25
CA PRO A 269 8.76 -16.70 3.68
C PRO A 269 8.49 -18.18 3.35
N PRO A 270 7.25 -18.66 3.52
CA PRO A 270 6.91 -19.99 3.05
C PRO A 270 7.19 -20.07 1.53
N PRO A 271 7.55 -21.25 0.99
CA PRO A 271 8.00 -21.40 -0.40
C PRO A 271 7.00 -20.92 -1.47
N TYR A 272 5.77 -20.61 -1.10
CA TYR A 272 4.70 -20.15 -1.98
C TYR A 272 4.50 -18.62 -2.02
N ASP A 273 5.21 -17.83 -1.20
CA ASP A 273 5.04 -16.36 -1.07
C ASP A 273 6.03 -15.52 -1.94
N GLN A 274 6.75 -16.14 -2.88
CA GLN A 274 7.80 -15.47 -3.68
C GLN A 274 7.28 -14.70 -4.91
N CYS A 275 6.26 -13.87 -4.75
CA CYS A 275 5.84 -13.00 -5.86
C CYS A 275 6.37 -11.59 -5.67
N ASN A 276 7.00 -11.08 -6.73
CA ASN A 276 7.40 -9.68 -6.83
C ASN A 276 6.16 -8.80 -7.00
N ASN A 277 6.09 -7.69 -6.26
CA ASN A 277 4.90 -6.83 -6.14
C ASN A 277 4.37 -6.23 -7.45
N ASP A 278 5.16 -6.21 -8.53
CA ASP A 278 4.74 -5.74 -9.86
C ASP A 278 4.11 -6.82 -10.74
N GLN A 279 4.22 -8.10 -10.36
CA GLN A 279 3.47 -9.18 -10.97
C GLN A 279 2.39 -9.63 -9.99
N PRO A 280 1.09 -9.62 -10.36
CA PRO A 280 0.05 -10.08 -9.47
C PRO A 280 0.40 -11.50 -9.02
N CYS A 281 0.60 -11.65 -7.71
CA CYS A 281 0.85 -12.92 -7.04
C CYS A 281 -0.40 -13.79 -6.99
N ARG A 282 -1.15 -13.86 -8.09
CA ARG A 282 -2.26 -14.77 -8.24
C ARG A 282 -1.80 -15.79 -9.25
N LYS A 283 -1.43 -16.97 -8.76
CA LYS A 283 -1.34 -18.18 -9.59
C LYS A 283 -2.54 -18.17 -10.53
N SER A 284 -2.31 -18.51 -11.80
CA SER A 284 -3.39 -18.71 -12.76
C SER A 284 -4.39 -19.69 -12.15
N LEU A 285 -5.55 -19.19 -11.76
CA LEU A 285 -6.67 -19.99 -11.25
C LEU A 285 -7.26 -20.86 -12.36
N LEU A 286 -7.02 -20.45 -13.60
CA LEU A 286 -7.47 -21.10 -14.81
C LEU A 286 -6.31 -21.79 -15.54
N ASN A 287 -6.63 -22.82 -16.31
CA ASN A 287 -5.70 -23.44 -17.26
C ASN A 287 -5.49 -22.54 -18.48
N LYS A 288 -4.42 -22.76 -19.24
CA LYS A 288 -4.08 -21.93 -20.41
C LYS A 288 -5.16 -21.89 -21.50
N ASN A 289 -5.96 -22.96 -21.65
CA ASN A 289 -7.04 -23.04 -22.64
C ASN A 289 -8.29 -22.25 -22.22
N GLU A 290 -8.42 -21.91 -20.93
CA GLU A 290 -9.50 -21.10 -20.35
C GLU A 290 -9.15 -19.60 -20.35
N ARG A 291 -8.04 -19.21 -21.00
CA ARG A 291 -7.59 -17.83 -21.13
C ARG A 291 -7.36 -17.50 -22.61
N ILE A 292 -7.61 -16.26 -22.99
CA ILE A 292 -7.32 -15.74 -24.33
C ILE A 292 -6.43 -14.50 -24.22
N LYS A 293 -5.41 -14.39 -25.07
CA LYS A 293 -4.55 -13.21 -25.12
C LYS A 293 -5.26 -12.08 -25.86
N ALA A 294 -4.94 -10.83 -25.52
CA ALA A 294 -5.52 -9.66 -26.16
C ALA A 294 -5.36 -9.67 -27.69
N ASN A 295 -4.15 -9.97 -28.17
CA ASN A 295 -3.87 -10.11 -29.60
C ASN A 295 -4.69 -11.19 -30.30
N ASP A 296 -4.95 -12.31 -29.62
CA ASP A 296 -5.72 -13.42 -30.18
C ASP A 296 -7.21 -13.08 -30.22
N LEU A 297 -7.72 -12.39 -29.19
CA LEU A 297 -9.09 -11.88 -29.16
C LEU A 297 -9.32 -10.87 -30.28
N ALA A 298 -8.41 -9.90 -30.46
CA ALA A 298 -8.51 -8.85 -31.48
C ALA A 298 -8.49 -9.40 -32.92
N LYS A 299 -7.83 -10.54 -33.15
CA LYS A 299 -7.74 -11.20 -34.47
C LYS A 299 -8.75 -12.33 -34.63
N SER A 300 -9.57 -12.60 -33.63
CA SER A 300 -10.50 -13.72 -33.64
C SER A 300 -11.62 -13.47 -34.64
N ASN A 301 -11.87 -14.44 -35.52
CA ASN A 301 -13.07 -14.46 -36.38
C ASN A 301 -14.29 -15.07 -35.66
N VAL A 302 -14.12 -15.48 -34.39
CA VAL A 302 -15.20 -16.06 -33.58
C VAL A 302 -15.95 -14.92 -32.88
N SER A 303 -17.26 -14.84 -33.13
CA SER A 303 -18.14 -13.89 -32.44
C SER A 303 -18.06 -14.12 -30.93
N SER A 304 -17.82 -13.05 -30.17
CA SER A 304 -17.57 -13.12 -28.74
C SER A 304 -18.59 -12.29 -27.96
N PHE A 305 -19.24 -12.92 -26.99
CA PHE A 305 -20.03 -12.24 -25.96
C PHE A 305 -19.09 -11.80 -24.84
N ILE A 306 -18.82 -10.50 -24.76
CA ILE A 306 -17.87 -9.95 -23.80
C ILE A 306 -18.61 -9.53 -22.53
N ILE A 307 -18.19 -10.07 -21.39
CA ILE A 307 -18.73 -9.74 -20.07
C ILE A 307 -17.69 -8.90 -19.32
N ASP A 308 -18.05 -7.66 -19.01
CA ASP A 308 -17.24 -6.76 -18.19
C ASP A 308 -17.63 -6.88 -16.72
N VAL A 309 -16.70 -7.36 -15.89
CA VAL A 309 -16.96 -7.57 -14.45
C VAL A 309 -16.47 -6.44 -13.56
N ARG A 310 -15.96 -5.36 -14.15
CA ARG A 310 -15.52 -4.18 -13.41
C ARG A 310 -16.71 -3.45 -12.79
N PRO A 311 -16.50 -2.70 -11.70
CA PRO A 311 -17.54 -1.84 -11.14
C PRO A 311 -17.88 -0.69 -12.10
N GLU A 312 -19.08 -0.14 -11.98
CA GLU A 312 -19.62 0.91 -12.88
C GLU A 312 -18.69 2.12 -13.05
N HIS A 313 -18.01 2.54 -11.99
CA HIS A 313 -17.08 3.68 -12.05
C HIS A 313 -15.84 3.41 -12.92
N GLU A 314 -15.41 2.16 -13.07
CA GLU A 314 -14.33 1.80 -14.01
C GLU A 314 -14.84 1.71 -15.45
N LEU A 315 -16.10 1.28 -15.66
CA LEU A 315 -16.71 1.28 -16.99
C LEU A 315 -16.86 2.69 -17.56
N ASN A 316 -17.15 3.66 -16.70
CA ASN A 316 -17.23 5.07 -17.05
C ASN A 316 -15.89 5.65 -17.57
N ILE A 317 -14.76 4.97 -17.33
CA ILE A 317 -13.45 5.36 -17.89
C ILE A 317 -13.38 4.95 -19.37
N ALA A 318 -13.63 3.67 -19.65
CA ALA A 318 -13.69 3.08 -20.99
C ALA A 318 -14.24 1.66 -20.90
N GLN A 319 -14.89 1.19 -21.96
CA GLN A 319 -15.39 -0.18 -22.12
C GLN A 319 -15.32 -0.60 -23.59
N PHE A 320 -15.45 -1.89 -23.88
CA PHE A 320 -15.62 -2.34 -25.25
C PHE A 320 -17.02 -1.98 -25.77
N GLU A 321 -17.12 -1.77 -27.08
CA GLU A 321 -18.40 -1.58 -27.73
C GLU A 321 -19.25 -2.85 -27.56
N ASN A 322 -20.49 -2.69 -27.10
CA ASN A 322 -21.44 -3.79 -26.84
C ASN A 322 -21.01 -4.81 -25.77
N SER A 323 -20.08 -4.50 -24.87
CA SER A 323 -19.82 -5.36 -23.71
C SER A 323 -21.03 -5.41 -22.77
N PHE A 324 -21.35 -6.61 -22.27
CA PHE A 324 -22.37 -6.82 -21.25
C PHE A 324 -21.78 -6.54 -19.86
N HIS A 325 -22.32 -5.55 -19.16
CA HIS A 325 -21.85 -5.21 -17.82
C HIS A 325 -22.45 -6.15 -16.77
N LEU A 326 -21.59 -6.90 -16.07
CA LEU A 326 -21.97 -7.75 -14.95
C LEU A 326 -20.96 -7.58 -13.80
N PRO A 327 -21.15 -6.55 -12.94
CA PRO A 327 -20.29 -6.32 -11.79
C PRO A 327 -19.97 -7.58 -10.98
N MET A 328 -18.73 -7.71 -10.52
CA MET A 328 -18.28 -8.88 -9.76
C MET A 328 -19.12 -9.15 -8.48
N ASP A 329 -19.56 -8.10 -7.79
CA ASP A 329 -20.42 -8.22 -6.60
C ASP A 329 -21.77 -8.84 -6.94
N ARG A 330 -22.39 -8.41 -8.04
CA ARG A 330 -23.61 -9.00 -8.59
C ARG A 330 -23.39 -10.44 -9.01
N LEU A 331 -22.23 -10.79 -9.57
CA LEU A 331 -21.95 -12.17 -10.00
C LEU A 331 -21.73 -13.14 -8.82
N LEU A 332 -21.04 -12.71 -7.77
CA LEU A 332 -20.67 -13.57 -6.64
C LEU A 332 -21.75 -13.66 -5.56
N TYR A 333 -22.48 -12.58 -5.30
CA TYR A 333 -23.41 -12.46 -4.18
C TYR A 333 -24.87 -12.32 -4.60
N ASN A 334 -25.20 -12.77 -5.81
CA ASN A 334 -26.57 -12.79 -6.28
C ASN A 334 -27.46 -13.67 -5.39
N ASN A 335 -28.68 -13.21 -5.10
CA ASN A 335 -29.64 -13.97 -4.30
C ASN A 335 -30.52 -14.92 -5.13
N ASN A 336 -30.44 -14.87 -6.46
CA ASN A 336 -31.28 -15.65 -7.37
C ASN A 336 -30.52 -16.11 -8.61
N ASP A 337 -29.72 -17.17 -8.48
CA ASP A 337 -28.86 -17.70 -9.54
C ASP A 337 -29.65 -18.09 -10.79
N GLU A 338 -30.86 -18.62 -10.65
CA GLU A 338 -31.70 -19.01 -11.79
C GLU A 338 -32.04 -17.80 -12.68
N GLN A 339 -32.40 -16.67 -12.06
CA GLN A 339 -32.68 -15.43 -12.77
C GLN A 339 -31.44 -14.92 -13.52
N LEU A 340 -30.28 -14.90 -12.86
CA LEU A 340 -29.04 -14.42 -13.47
C LEU A 340 -28.59 -15.32 -14.62
N SER A 341 -28.68 -16.64 -14.46
CA SER A 341 -28.37 -17.58 -15.53
C SER A 341 -29.32 -17.42 -16.72
N ASN A 342 -30.61 -17.16 -16.49
CA ASN A 342 -31.57 -16.91 -17.57
C ASN A 342 -31.29 -15.59 -18.31
N GLU A 343 -30.93 -14.52 -17.60
CA GLU A 343 -30.50 -13.26 -18.21
C GLU A 343 -29.26 -13.46 -19.09
N LEU A 344 -28.24 -14.15 -18.57
CA LEU A 344 -27.05 -14.49 -19.35
C LEU A 344 -27.40 -15.29 -20.61
N ARG A 345 -28.21 -16.36 -20.47
CA ARG A 345 -28.65 -17.18 -21.61
C ARG A 345 -29.41 -16.39 -22.66
N SER A 346 -30.20 -15.39 -22.26
CA SER A 346 -30.96 -14.55 -23.21
C SER A 346 -30.07 -13.65 -24.08
N ASN A 347 -28.84 -13.38 -23.65
CA ASN A 347 -27.89 -12.54 -24.36
C ASN A 347 -26.83 -13.35 -25.13
N ILE A 348 -26.63 -14.63 -24.79
CA ILE A 348 -25.62 -15.49 -25.44
C ILE A 348 -26.22 -16.11 -26.71
N GLU A 349 -25.64 -15.82 -27.87
CA GLU A 349 -26.05 -16.44 -29.13
C GLU A 349 -25.44 -17.85 -29.33
N LYS A 350 -26.08 -18.64 -30.19
CA LYS A 350 -25.62 -19.99 -30.53
C LYS A 350 -24.25 -19.92 -31.23
N ASN A 351 -23.24 -20.58 -30.64
CA ASN A 351 -21.83 -20.62 -31.08
C ASN A 351 -20.97 -19.38 -30.75
N GLN A 352 -21.43 -18.46 -29.89
CA GLN A 352 -20.56 -17.41 -29.38
C GLN A 352 -19.57 -17.96 -28.34
N GLN A 353 -18.34 -17.43 -28.37
CA GLN A 353 -17.40 -17.56 -27.28
C GLN A 353 -17.78 -16.55 -26.18
N ILE A 354 -17.61 -16.90 -24.91
CA ILE A 354 -17.83 -15.97 -23.79
C ILE A 354 -16.46 -15.52 -23.30
N VAL A 355 -16.22 -14.21 -23.31
CA VAL A 355 -14.94 -13.63 -22.87
C VAL A 355 -15.18 -12.68 -21.71
N ILE A 356 -14.57 -12.98 -20.57
CA ILE A 356 -14.69 -12.13 -19.39
C ILE A 356 -13.49 -11.19 -19.30
N VAL A 357 -13.79 -9.91 -19.14
CA VAL A 357 -12.79 -8.85 -19.04
C VAL A 357 -12.87 -8.17 -17.68
N CYS A 358 -11.70 -7.87 -17.13
CA CYS A 358 -11.54 -6.98 -16.00
C CYS A 358 -10.32 -6.09 -16.26
N ARG A 359 -9.92 -5.27 -15.28
CA ARG A 359 -8.79 -4.35 -15.45
C ARG A 359 -7.46 -5.05 -15.74
N ARG A 360 -7.12 -6.10 -14.97
CA ARG A 360 -5.78 -6.75 -14.97
C ARG A 360 -5.78 -8.27 -15.20
N GLY A 361 -6.92 -8.85 -15.55
CA GLY A 361 -7.05 -10.31 -15.73
C GLY A 361 -7.02 -11.11 -14.41
N ASN A 362 -7.29 -10.47 -13.27
CA ASN A 362 -7.29 -11.10 -11.94
C ASN A 362 -8.69 -11.56 -11.55
N ASP A 363 -9.64 -10.62 -11.50
CA ASP A 363 -11.01 -10.90 -11.08
C ASP A 363 -11.77 -11.68 -12.15
N SER A 364 -11.44 -11.46 -13.42
CA SER A 364 -12.00 -12.22 -14.54
C SER A 364 -11.80 -13.73 -14.39
N GLN A 365 -10.72 -14.19 -13.76
CA GLN A 365 -10.50 -15.62 -13.51
C GLN A 365 -11.49 -16.21 -12.49
N LEU A 366 -11.84 -15.45 -11.45
CA LEU A 366 -12.87 -15.84 -10.48
C LEU A 366 -14.24 -15.84 -11.14
N ALA A 367 -14.52 -14.85 -11.98
CA ALA A 367 -15.75 -14.79 -12.76
C ALA A 367 -15.92 -15.97 -13.72
N VAL A 368 -14.85 -16.44 -14.38
CA VAL A 368 -14.89 -17.65 -15.22
C VAL A 368 -15.39 -18.85 -14.41
N ARG A 369 -14.80 -19.09 -13.23
CA ARG A 369 -15.21 -20.23 -12.38
C ARG A 369 -16.68 -20.11 -11.98
N ARG A 370 -17.11 -18.92 -11.55
CA ARG A 370 -18.50 -18.70 -11.14
C ARG A 370 -19.49 -18.86 -12.30
N LEU A 371 -19.15 -18.35 -13.49
CA LEU A 371 -20.00 -18.49 -14.67
C LEU A 371 -20.12 -19.93 -15.15
N LYS A 372 -19.05 -20.73 -15.02
CA LYS A 372 -19.10 -22.18 -15.31
C LYS A 372 -20.07 -22.92 -14.39
N GLU A 373 -20.16 -22.53 -13.11
CA GLU A 373 -21.15 -23.08 -12.18
C GLU A 373 -22.58 -22.65 -12.57
N LEU A 374 -22.78 -21.38 -12.92
CA LEU A 374 -24.10 -20.83 -13.26
C LEU A 374 -24.66 -21.34 -14.59
N LEU A 375 -23.79 -21.75 -15.51
CA LEU A 375 -24.10 -22.15 -16.89
C LEU A 375 -23.69 -23.61 -17.17
N SER A 376 -23.63 -24.46 -16.14
CA SER A 376 -23.15 -25.84 -16.22
C SER A 376 -23.95 -26.74 -17.18
N ASP A 377 -25.15 -26.31 -17.53
CA ASP A 377 -26.09 -26.96 -18.45
C ASP A 377 -25.78 -26.71 -19.94
N ILE A 378 -24.87 -25.78 -20.26
CA ILE A 378 -24.48 -25.48 -21.64
C ILE A 378 -23.43 -26.49 -22.13
N ASP A 379 -23.67 -27.12 -23.29
CA ASP A 379 -22.70 -28.03 -23.90
C ASP A 379 -21.36 -27.35 -24.20
N ASN A 380 -20.26 -28.02 -23.82
CA ASN A 380 -18.88 -27.58 -23.96
C ASN A 380 -18.59 -26.20 -23.33
N ILE A 381 -19.27 -25.87 -22.23
CA ILE A 381 -19.10 -24.57 -21.55
C ILE A 381 -17.65 -24.31 -21.12
N ASP A 382 -16.94 -25.38 -20.74
CA ASP A 382 -15.55 -25.30 -20.29
C ASP A 382 -14.58 -24.78 -21.36
N GLU A 383 -14.89 -25.01 -22.64
CA GLU A 383 -14.09 -24.55 -23.78
C GLU A 383 -14.56 -23.18 -24.32
N LYS A 384 -15.81 -22.80 -24.01
CA LYS A 384 -16.44 -21.57 -24.48
C LYS A 384 -16.17 -20.36 -23.60
N ILE A 385 -16.05 -20.55 -22.29
CA ILE A 385 -15.80 -19.45 -21.34
C ILE A 385 -14.30 -19.24 -21.17
N LYS A 386 -13.83 -18.05 -21.50
CA LYS A 386 -12.43 -17.64 -21.30
C LYS A 386 -12.34 -16.30 -20.59
N ASP A 387 -11.24 -16.06 -19.87
CA ASP A 387 -10.89 -14.71 -19.46
C ASP A 387 -9.92 -14.06 -20.45
N LEU A 388 -9.92 -12.72 -20.51
CA LEU A 388 -8.87 -11.98 -21.18
C LEU A 388 -7.62 -11.92 -20.29
N GLU A 389 -6.55 -12.62 -20.70
CA GLU A 389 -5.29 -12.66 -19.97
C GLU A 389 -4.70 -11.24 -19.86
N GLY A 390 -4.44 -10.80 -18.62
CA GLY A 390 -3.95 -9.45 -18.34
C GLY A 390 -5.00 -8.33 -18.47
N GLY A 391 -6.25 -8.64 -18.84
CA GLY A 391 -7.36 -7.69 -18.88
C GLY A 391 -7.14 -6.51 -19.83
N PHE A 392 -7.76 -5.36 -19.51
CA PHE A 392 -7.59 -4.13 -20.28
C PHE A 392 -6.16 -3.58 -20.28
N GLN A 393 -5.35 -3.88 -19.26
CA GLN A 393 -3.94 -3.54 -19.27
C GLN A 393 -3.20 -4.25 -20.43
N ALA A 394 -3.42 -5.55 -20.62
CA ALA A 394 -2.87 -6.26 -21.76
C ALA A 394 -3.47 -5.74 -23.08
N TRP A 395 -4.76 -5.42 -23.12
CA TRP A 395 -5.37 -4.82 -24.31
C TRP A 395 -4.69 -3.52 -24.75
N HIS A 396 -4.44 -2.62 -23.80
CA HIS A 396 -3.72 -1.37 -24.07
C HIS A 396 -2.32 -1.63 -24.64
N THR A 397 -1.56 -2.52 -23.99
CA THR A 397 -0.16 -2.80 -24.38
C THR A 397 -0.06 -3.53 -25.71
N ASP A 398 -0.96 -4.49 -25.96
CA ASP A 398 -0.80 -5.46 -27.04
C ASP A 398 -1.64 -5.17 -28.29
N VAL A 399 -2.72 -4.40 -28.17
CA VAL A 399 -3.73 -4.22 -29.23
C VAL A 399 -3.99 -2.75 -29.54
N ASP A 400 -4.40 -1.96 -28.54
CA ASP A 400 -4.84 -0.59 -28.76
C ASP A 400 -4.33 0.35 -27.67
N SER A 401 -3.23 1.04 -27.96
CA SER A 401 -2.63 2.01 -27.05
C SER A 401 -3.47 3.28 -26.84
N THR A 402 -4.58 3.45 -27.59
CA THR A 402 -5.54 4.53 -27.34
C THR A 402 -6.56 4.17 -26.26
N PHE A 403 -6.73 2.88 -25.95
CA PHE A 403 -7.56 2.45 -24.83
C PHE A 403 -6.95 2.95 -23.52
N PRO A 404 -7.70 3.64 -22.62
CA PRO A 404 -7.11 4.22 -21.42
C PRO A 404 -6.47 3.18 -20.49
N LEU A 405 -5.21 3.42 -20.10
CA LEU A 405 -4.54 2.70 -19.04
C LEU A 405 -4.71 3.48 -17.73
N TYR A 406 -5.16 2.80 -16.67
CA TYR A 406 -5.42 3.39 -15.36
C TYR A 406 -5.04 2.46 -14.23
#